data_AF-A0A514EHD5-F1
#
_entry.id   AF-A0A514EHD5-F1
#
_cell.length_a   1.000
_cell.length_b   1.000
_cell.length_c   1.000
_cell.angle_alpha   90.00
_cell.angle_beta   90.00
_cell.angle_gamma   90.00
#
_symmetry.space_group_name_H-M   'P 1'
#
loop_
_entity.id
_entity.type
_entity.pdbx_description
1 polymer ?
#
loop_
_entity_poly.entity_id
_entity_poly.type
_entity_poly.pdbx_seq_one_letter_code
_entity_poly.pdbx_strand_id
1 'polypeptide(L)'
;MFSSSLPVFADVTAAAARIAPHAQVTPVLRPQALNALAGASLHFKAEHLQHDGAFKFRGACNAVWALSQTQAARSRGICCHVVVPEGALAAVLVQPERFAGRRVGLILSGGNVDLDALPWGMA
;
A
#
# COMPACT_ATOMS: atom_id res chain seq x y z
N MET A 1 8.78 18.57 17.91
CA MET A 1 9.11 17.26 18.52
C MET A 1 8.27 16.22 17.83
N PHE A 2 8.88 15.26 17.15
CA PHE A 2 8.17 14.04 16.77
C PHE A 2 7.93 13.24 18.05
N SER A 3 6.71 12.75 18.25
CA SER A 3 6.39 11.91 19.41
C SER A 3 7.29 10.67 19.38
N SER A 4 7.95 10.37 20.50
CA SER A 4 8.77 9.16 20.67
C SER A 4 7.95 7.88 20.86
N SER A 5 6.62 7.99 20.94
CA SER A 5 5.71 6.86 21.04
C SER A 5 5.50 6.19 19.68
N LEU A 6 5.60 4.86 19.63
CA LEU A 6 5.24 4.09 18.45
C LEU A 6 3.75 4.32 18.10
N PRO A 7 3.40 4.40 16.81
CA PRO A 7 2.02 4.59 16.39
C PRO A 7 1.16 3.38 16.79
N VAL A 8 -0.07 3.66 17.22
CA VAL A 8 -1.08 2.67 17.57
C VAL A 8 -2.19 2.63 16.51
N PHE A 9 -3.11 1.67 16.63
CA PHE A 9 -4.24 1.55 15.71
C PHE A 9 -5.06 2.84 15.57
N ALA A 10 -5.23 3.59 16.67
CA ALA A 10 -5.92 4.87 16.65
C ALA A 10 -5.26 5.89 15.69
N ASP A 11 -3.93 5.93 15.62
CA ASP A 11 -3.20 6.81 14.70
C ASP A 11 -3.49 6.46 13.23
N VAL A 12 -3.65 5.16 12.92
CA VAL A 12 -4.03 4.69 11.58
C VAL A 12 -5.46 5.13 11.24
N THR A 13 -6.39 5.03 12.18
CA THR A 13 -7.78 5.49 11.95
C THR A 13 -7.87 7.01 11.78
N ALA A 14 -7.12 7.78 12.57
CA ALA A 14 -7.03 9.23 12.43
C ALA A 14 -6.39 9.63 11.10
N ALA A 15 -5.34 8.93 10.67
CA ALA A 15 -4.72 9.11 9.36
C ALA A 15 -5.70 8.80 8.23
N ALA A 16 -6.48 7.72 8.33
CA ALA A 16 -7.48 7.36 7.34
C ALA A 16 -8.54 8.46 7.16
N ALA A 17 -9.07 9.01 8.26
CA ALA A 17 -10.01 10.13 8.22
C ALA A 17 -9.39 11.38 7.59
N ARG A 18 -8.14 11.70 7.95
CA ARG A 18 -7.39 12.87 7.44
C ARG A 18 -7.17 12.81 5.92
N ILE A 19 -6.83 11.63 5.39
CA ILE A 19 -6.52 11.48 3.95
C ILE A 19 -7.73 11.16 3.09
N ALA A 20 -8.90 10.84 3.67
CA ALA A 20 -10.08 10.40 2.94
C ALA A 20 -10.51 11.33 1.78
N PRO A 21 -10.43 12.67 1.89
CA PRO A 21 -10.76 13.57 0.77
C PRO A 21 -9.72 13.58 -0.36
N HIS A 22 -8.54 13.01 -0.14
CA HIS A 22 -7.38 13.14 -1.02
C HIS A 22 -6.88 11.81 -1.58
N ALA A 23 -7.10 10.70 -0.87
CA ALA A 23 -6.62 9.38 -1.27
C ALA A 23 -7.72 8.59 -1.97
N GLN A 24 -7.35 7.88 -3.05
CA GLN A 24 -8.29 6.98 -3.72
C GLN A 24 -8.59 5.74 -2.86
N VAL A 25 -9.85 5.32 -2.88
CA VAL A 25 -10.27 4.01 -2.38
C VAL A 25 -9.98 2.97 -3.46
N THR A 26 -8.75 2.47 -3.46
CA THR A 26 -8.28 1.49 -4.44
C THR A 26 -9.03 0.15 -4.32
N PRO A 27 -9.27 -0.57 -5.41
CA PRO A 27 -10.00 -1.84 -5.37
C PRO A 27 -9.18 -2.97 -4.72
N VAL A 28 -9.89 -4.06 -4.40
CA VAL A 28 -9.28 -5.35 -4.03
C VAL A 28 -9.49 -6.32 -5.18
N LEU A 29 -8.41 -6.68 -5.87
CA LEU A 29 -8.41 -7.64 -6.97
C LEU A 29 -8.30 -9.07 -6.42
N ARG A 30 -8.98 -10.01 -7.07
CA ARG A 30 -9.03 -11.43 -6.70
C ARG A 30 -8.84 -12.32 -7.93
N PRO A 31 -7.62 -12.35 -8.52
CA PRO A 31 -7.36 -13.10 -9.74
C PRO A 31 -7.42 -14.61 -9.48
N GLN A 32 -8.36 -15.29 -10.13
CA GLN A 32 -8.63 -16.72 -9.89
C GLN A 32 -7.47 -17.62 -10.31
N ALA A 33 -6.75 -17.27 -11.38
CA ALA A 33 -5.58 -18.02 -11.83
C ALA A 33 -4.50 -18.10 -10.74
N LEU A 34 -4.24 -17.00 -10.03
CA LEU A 34 -3.28 -16.98 -8.93
C LEU A 34 -3.79 -17.67 -7.67
N ASN A 35 -5.10 -17.61 -7.40
CA ASN A 35 -5.69 -18.38 -6.31
C ASN A 35 -5.45 -19.89 -6.50
N ALA A 36 -5.66 -20.37 -7.72
CA ALA A 36 -5.44 -21.77 -8.09
C ALA A 36 -3.95 -22.15 -7.93
N LEU A 37 -3.04 -21.32 -8.44
CA LEU A 37 -1.59 -21.56 -8.33
C LEU A 37 -1.10 -21.57 -6.87
N ALA A 38 -1.66 -20.71 -6.01
CA ALA A 38 -1.28 -20.63 -4.61
C ALA A 38 -2.02 -21.64 -3.71
N GLY A 39 -3.06 -22.33 -4.21
CA GLY A 39 -3.98 -23.12 -3.38
C GLY A 39 -4.68 -22.29 -2.30
N ALA A 40 -4.79 -20.97 -2.48
CA ALA A 40 -5.15 -20.00 -1.45
C ALA A 40 -6.07 -18.90 -2.00
N SER A 41 -6.78 -18.19 -1.12
CA SER A 41 -7.58 -17.02 -1.51
C SER A 41 -6.76 -15.74 -1.42
N LEU A 42 -6.16 -15.33 -2.54
CA LEU A 42 -5.34 -14.14 -2.64
C LEU A 42 -6.19 -12.88 -2.84
N HIS A 43 -5.87 -11.83 -2.09
CA HIS A 43 -6.53 -10.54 -2.11
C HIS A 43 -5.49 -9.46 -2.36
N PHE A 44 -5.55 -8.81 -3.52
CA PHE A 44 -4.60 -7.77 -3.90
C PHE A 44 -5.19 -6.39 -3.71
N LYS A 45 -4.69 -5.63 -2.73
CA LYS A 45 -5.04 -4.22 -2.57
C LYS A 45 -4.25 -3.43 -3.63
N ALA A 46 -4.96 -2.88 -4.62
CA ALA A 46 -4.39 -2.30 -5.83
C ALA A 46 -3.86 -0.87 -5.60
N GLU A 47 -2.85 -0.69 -4.77
CA GLU A 47 -2.23 0.62 -4.51
C GLU A 47 -1.41 1.17 -5.69
N HIS A 48 -1.19 0.40 -6.75
CA HIS A 48 -0.73 0.90 -8.05
C HIS A 48 -1.75 1.83 -8.74
N LEU A 49 -3.02 1.75 -8.31
CA LEU A 49 -4.09 2.66 -8.72
C LEU A 49 -4.27 3.83 -7.74
N GLN A 50 -3.37 4.00 -6.76
CA GLN A 50 -3.34 5.21 -5.95
C GLN A 50 -2.71 6.36 -6.75
N HIS A 51 -2.89 7.60 -6.30
CA HIS A 51 -2.11 8.74 -6.79
C HIS A 51 -0.61 8.44 -6.81
N ASP A 52 0.06 8.89 -7.88
CA ASP A 52 1.48 8.66 -8.18
C ASP A 52 1.87 7.17 -8.23
N GLY A 53 0.88 6.28 -8.42
CA GLY A 53 1.07 4.85 -8.60
C GLY A 53 1.44 4.09 -7.33
N ALA A 54 1.40 4.66 -6.12
CA ALA A 54 1.88 3.94 -4.94
C ALA A 54 1.12 4.23 -3.65
N PHE A 55 1.15 3.28 -2.73
CA PHE A 55 0.57 3.44 -1.38
C PHE A 55 1.21 4.60 -0.59
N LYS A 56 2.42 5.03 -1.00
CA LYS A 56 3.23 6.07 -0.35
C LYS A 56 2.52 7.41 -0.32
N PHE A 57 1.65 7.67 -1.30
CA PHE A 57 0.80 8.84 -1.31
C PHE A 57 0.03 8.99 0.01
N ARG A 58 -0.47 7.88 0.58
CA ARG A 58 -1.21 7.91 1.85
C ARG A 58 -0.36 8.45 3.00
N GLY A 59 0.88 7.98 3.13
CA GLY A 59 1.81 8.42 4.17
C GLY A 59 2.24 9.87 3.98
N ALA A 60 2.56 10.27 2.75
CA ALA A 60 2.94 11.64 2.40
C ALA A 60 1.78 12.62 2.66
N CYS A 61 0.59 12.30 2.14
CA CYS A 61 -0.64 13.06 2.35
C CYS A 61 -0.95 13.21 3.84
N ASN A 62 -0.87 12.12 4.60
CA ASN A 62 -1.07 12.13 6.04
C ASN A 62 -0.08 13.04 6.77
N ALA A 63 1.21 12.99 6.42
CA ALA A 63 2.26 13.80 7.05
C ALA A 63 2.07 15.29 6.76
N VAL A 64 1.76 15.65 5.51
CA VAL A 64 1.50 17.04 5.11
C VAL A 64 0.28 17.59 5.85
N TRP A 65 -0.84 16.88 5.83
CA TRP A 65 -2.10 17.34 6.43
C TRP A 65 -2.16 17.20 7.95
N ALA A 66 -1.20 16.52 8.58
CA ALA A 66 -1.08 16.46 10.03
C ALA A 66 -0.38 17.70 10.62
N LEU A 67 0.27 18.52 9.79
CA LEU A 67 0.94 19.74 10.25
C LEU A 67 -0.10 20.81 10.61
N SER A 68 0.01 21.35 11.82
CA SER A 68 -0.66 22.62 12.15
C SER A 68 -0.12 23.76 11.28
N GLN A 69 -0.92 24.81 11.08
CA GLN A 69 -0.51 26.00 10.33
C GLN A 69 0.81 26.60 10.85
N THR A 70 1.02 26.57 12.17
CA THR A 70 2.26 27.07 12.79
C THR A 70 3.47 26.15 12.52
N GLN A 71 3.27 24.84 12.38
CA GLN A 71 4.33 23.90 12.01
C GLN A 71 4.68 24.03 10.51
N ALA A 72 3.66 24.13 9.65
CA ALA A 72 3.85 24.32 8.21
C ALA A 72 4.57 25.64 7.88
N ALA A 73 4.24 26.73 8.58
CA ALA A 73 4.90 28.02 8.40
C ALA A 73 6.39 28.05 8.85
N ARG A 74 6.80 27.11 9.72
CA ARG A 74 8.17 27.00 10.24
C ARG A 74 9.02 25.99 9.46
N SER A 75 8.41 25.09 8.69
CA SER A 75 9.13 24.13 7.87
C SER A 75 9.75 24.79 6.65
N ARG A 76 11.04 24.55 6.41
CA ARG A 76 11.78 24.96 5.19
C ARG A 76 11.58 24.01 4.00
N GLY A 77 10.70 23.02 4.15
CA GLY A 77 10.44 21.92 3.22
C GLY A 77 10.11 20.63 3.97
N ILE A 78 9.54 19.64 3.27
CA ILE A 78 9.25 18.30 3.79
C ILE A 78 10.07 17.30 2.96
N CYS A 79 10.94 16.54 3.61
CA CYS A 79 11.74 15.49 2.97
C CYS A 79 11.08 14.12 3.22
N CYS A 80 10.85 13.34 2.16
CA CYS A 80 10.24 12.02 2.22
C CYS A 80 11.22 10.98 1.64
N HIS A 81 11.56 9.94 2.40
CA HIS A 81 12.37 8.80 1.95
C HIS A 81 11.55 7.52 2.07
N VAL A 82 11.46 6.71 1.01
CA VAL A 82 10.60 5.51 1.03
C VAL A 82 11.27 4.29 0.41
N VAL A 83 11.26 3.18 1.15
CA VAL A 83 11.80 1.87 0.75
C VAL A 83 10.64 0.91 0.45
N VAL A 84 10.76 0.08 -0.60
CA VAL A 84 9.75 -0.92 -0.99
C VAL A 84 10.38 -2.32 -0.95
N PRO A 85 9.77 -3.30 -0.27
CA PRO A 85 10.16 -4.70 -0.44
C PRO A 85 9.51 -5.28 -1.70
N GLU A 86 10.33 -5.70 -2.66
CA GLU A 86 9.92 -6.49 -3.83
C GLU A 86 9.88 -7.99 -3.47
N GLY A 87 9.02 -8.79 -4.11
CA GLY A 87 9.09 -10.27 -4.04
C GLY A 87 8.08 -11.01 -3.14
N ALA A 88 7.14 -10.33 -2.48
CA ALA A 88 6.14 -11.00 -1.61
C ALA A 88 5.26 -12.02 -2.35
N LEU A 89 4.84 -11.71 -3.59
CA LEU A 89 4.08 -12.65 -4.42
C LEU A 89 4.94 -13.88 -4.78
N ALA A 90 6.20 -13.68 -5.15
CA ALA A 90 7.12 -14.78 -5.46
C ALA A 90 7.32 -15.69 -4.24
N ALA A 91 7.45 -15.12 -3.03
CA ALA A 91 7.56 -15.91 -1.80
C ALA A 91 6.33 -16.79 -1.53
N VAL A 92 5.12 -16.29 -1.83
CA VAL A 92 3.88 -17.08 -1.72
C VAL A 92 3.87 -18.20 -2.76
N LEU A 93 4.25 -17.91 -4.00
CA LEU A 93 4.24 -18.88 -5.10
C LEU A 93 5.34 -19.93 -5.01
N VAL A 94 6.45 -19.66 -4.33
CA VAL A 94 7.52 -20.64 -4.06
C VAL A 94 7.11 -21.63 -2.97
N GLN A 95 6.19 -21.27 -2.06
CA GLN A 95 5.76 -22.14 -0.95
C GLN A 95 4.23 -22.26 -0.84
N PRO A 96 3.50 -22.68 -1.88
CA PRO A 96 2.03 -22.67 -1.91
C PRO A 96 1.40 -23.55 -0.83
N GLU A 97 1.99 -24.71 -0.54
CA GLU A 97 1.60 -25.64 0.55
C GLU A 97 1.43 -24.92 1.91
N ARG A 98 2.29 -23.94 2.20
CA ARG A 98 2.28 -23.18 3.46
C ARG A 98 1.09 -22.23 3.59
N PHE A 99 0.51 -21.86 2.45
CA PHE A 99 -0.59 -20.90 2.34
C PHE A 99 -1.91 -21.55 1.92
N ALA A 100 -1.91 -22.86 1.66
CA ALA A 100 -3.08 -23.62 1.24
C ALA A 100 -4.27 -23.40 2.20
N GLY A 101 -5.45 -23.11 1.63
CA GLY A 101 -6.68 -22.85 2.38
C GLY A 101 -6.71 -21.53 3.17
N ARG A 102 -5.65 -20.71 3.13
CA ARG A 102 -5.58 -19.43 3.84
C ARG A 102 -6.02 -18.26 2.97
N ARG A 103 -6.39 -17.16 3.63
CA ARG A 103 -6.56 -15.84 3.00
C ARG A 103 -5.25 -15.07 3.12
N VAL A 104 -4.72 -14.59 2.00
CA VAL A 104 -3.46 -13.84 1.96
C VAL A 104 -3.72 -12.47 1.34
N GLY A 105 -3.36 -11.42 2.07
CA GLY A 105 -3.45 -10.03 1.60
C GLY A 105 -2.11 -9.56 1.06
N LEU A 106 -2.11 -9.05 -0.18
CA LEU A 106 -0.93 -8.50 -0.84
C LEU A 106 -1.22 -7.06 -1.24
N ILE A 107 -0.28 -6.15 -0.98
CA ILE A 107 -0.36 -4.75 -1.41
C ILE A 107 0.44 -4.62 -2.71
N LEU A 108 -0.24 -4.31 -3.81
CA LEU A 108 0.41 -4.04 -5.09
C LEU A 108 0.71 -2.55 -5.18
N SER A 109 1.98 -2.16 -5.29
CA SER A 109 2.40 -0.76 -5.42
C SER A 109 3.22 -0.58 -6.69
N GLY A 110 2.91 0.47 -7.45
CA GLY A 110 3.67 0.93 -8.61
C GLY A 110 4.75 1.92 -8.19
N GLY A 111 5.99 1.46 -8.19
CA GLY A 111 7.17 2.32 -8.31
C GLY A 111 8.21 1.76 -9.27
N ASN A 112 8.00 0.51 -9.73
CA ASN A 112 8.89 -0.30 -10.58
C ASN A 112 8.12 -1.46 -11.25
N VAL A 113 6.78 -1.44 -11.29
CA VAL A 113 5.98 -2.54 -11.87
C VAL A 113 5.57 -2.16 -13.28
N ASP A 114 6.10 -2.88 -14.26
CA ASP A 114 5.64 -2.85 -15.64
C ASP A 114 4.27 -3.55 -15.72
N LEU A 115 3.23 -2.77 -15.98
CA LEU A 115 1.85 -3.27 -16.08
C LEU A 115 1.65 -4.13 -17.33
N ASP A 116 2.42 -3.89 -18.39
CA ASP A 116 2.35 -4.62 -19.65
C ASP A 116 3.07 -6.00 -19.53
N ALA A 117 3.92 -6.16 -18.53
CA ALA A 117 4.60 -7.42 -18.20
C ALA A 117 3.81 -8.31 -17.23
N LEU A 118 2.64 -7.89 -16.73
CA LEU A 118 1.85 -8.71 -15.81
C LEU A 118 1.16 -9.86 -16.56
N PRO A 119 1.25 -11.12 -16.09
CA PRO A 119 0.81 -12.31 -16.83
C PRO A 119 -0.72 -12.47 -16.91
N TRP A 120 -1.50 -11.44 -16.61
CA TRP A 120 -2.96 -11.45 -16.64
C TRP A 120 -3.52 -10.15 -17.25
N GLY A 121 -2.95 -9.73 -18.38
CA GLY A 121 -3.31 -8.50 -19.12
C GLY A 121 -4.78 -8.10 -18.95
N MET A 122 -5.00 -6.82 -18.62
CA MET A 122 -6.32 -6.23 -18.40
C MET A 122 -7.20 -6.40 -19.64
N ALA A 123 -8.01 -7.45 -19.64
CA ALA A 123 -9.23 -7.60 -20.42
C ALA A 123 -10.41 -7.65 -19.43
#